data_AF-A0A848DI71-F1
#
_entry.id   AF-A0A848DI71-F1
#
_cell.length_a   1.000
_cell.length_b   1.000
_cell.length_c   1.000
_cell.angle_alpha   90.00
_cell.angle_beta   90.00
_cell.angle_gamma   90.00
#
_symmetry.space_group_name_H-M   'P 1'
#
loop_
_entity.id
_entity.type
_entity.pdbx_description
1 polymer ?
#
loop_
_entity_poly.entity_id
_entity_poly.type
_entity_poly.pdbx_seq_one_letter_code
_entity_poly.pdbx_strand_id
1 'polypeptide(L)'
;MSAGEAWDLPVGPFIPGAMPPLPAASWTIAVVNDAAAPREPRAATGPGLHEDAAVIADLSGVRAVPLSMVSRDAAHLATTLHRLPLDIGAIFLTRTDLARARETQQLLTELGGRPLVIDDDARAITLTAALLTYLTRLHRPLPTSRVMIAGAASLPLMCPMLLSAGIFDITLWNPQDARCAALARVARDADAVINLLGPDPELARVALDRPCGSVIGLDGDTDHLLALPGLFRAIAGSPGPLVDIEAYAACARGLMAAAPPHRLLPSLRSPDLTYEVAAAASQVFNPVPPPFGRSWRLFPSRRQRDRPEQR
;
A
#
# COMPACT_ATOMS: atom_id res chain seq x y z
N MET A 1 -3.09 41.11 19.77
CA MET A 1 -2.24 39.95 20.12
C MET A 1 -2.64 38.81 19.19
N SER A 2 -1.87 38.67 18.12
CA SER A 2 -1.97 37.73 17.00
C SER A 2 -1.55 36.32 17.43
N ALA A 3 -2.37 35.32 17.13
CA ALA A 3 -2.16 34.31 16.07
C ALA A 3 -1.49 33.02 16.59
N GLY A 4 -2.31 32.01 16.91
CA GLY A 4 -1.90 30.61 16.97
C GLY A 4 -2.19 29.98 15.61
N GLU A 5 -1.13 29.71 14.85
CA GLU A 5 -1.17 29.05 13.55
C GLU A 5 -1.77 27.65 13.68
N ALA A 6 -2.97 27.49 13.13
CA ALA A 6 -3.56 26.20 12.84
C ALA A 6 -2.76 25.55 11.71
N TRP A 7 -2.31 24.32 11.94
CA TRP A 7 -1.69 23.47 10.92
C TRP A 7 -2.75 22.96 9.93
N ASP A 8 -3.28 23.86 9.10
CA ASP A 8 -4.00 23.49 7.88
C ASP A 8 -2.96 23.10 6.82
N LEU A 9 -2.70 21.81 6.68
CA LEU A 9 -2.11 21.29 5.45
C LEU A 9 -3.10 21.59 4.32
N PRO A 10 -2.70 22.27 3.23
CA PRO A 10 -3.61 22.54 2.13
C PRO A 10 -3.90 21.23 1.42
N VAL A 11 -5.04 20.62 1.75
CA VAL A 11 -5.69 19.64 0.88
C VAL A 11 -6.19 20.44 -0.32
N GLY A 12 -5.32 20.61 -1.32
CA GLY A 12 -5.66 21.28 -2.56
C GLY A 12 -6.89 20.62 -3.20
N PRO A 13 -7.69 21.37 -4.00
CA PRO A 13 -8.81 20.77 -4.70
C PRO A 13 -8.31 19.63 -5.59
N PHE A 14 -8.92 18.45 -5.44
CA PHE A 14 -8.73 17.32 -6.34
C PHE A 14 -9.07 17.78 -7.76
N ILE A 15 -8.05 17.98 -8.60
CA ILE A 15 -8.23 18.21 -10.03
C ILE A 15 -8.31 16.82 -10.65
N PRO A 16 -9.42 16.43 -11.32
CA PRO A 16 -9.48 15.16 -12.01
C PRO A 16 -8.39 15.14 -13.09
N GLY A 17 -7.31 14.39 -12.83
CA GLY A 17 -6.18 14.27 -13.73
C GLY A 17 -6.46 13.21 -14.77
N ALA A 18 -6.36 13.56 -16.05
CA ALA A 18 -6.52 12.61 -17.16
C ALA A 18 -5.73 11.32 -16.92
N MET A 19 -6.32 10.18 -17.32
CA MET A 19 -5.73 8.86 -17.10
C MET A 19 -4.30 8.83 -17.64
N PRO A 20 -3.31 8.32 -16.88
CA PRO A 20 -1.94 8.31 -17.35
C PRO A 20 -1.83 7.53 -18.67
N PRO A 21 -1.07 8.06 -19.65
CA PRO A 21 -0.90 7.43 -20.94
C PRO A 21 -0.21 6.07 -20.77
N LEU A 22 -0.59 5.09 -21.60
CA LEU A 22 0.08 3.80 -21.61
C LEU A 22 1.51 3.96 -22.18
N PRO A 23 2.50 3.21 -21.65
CA PRO A 23 3.84 3.16 -22.24
C PRO A 23 3.82 2.54 -23.65
N ALA A 24 4.97 2.63 -24.34
CA ALA A 24 5.18 1.95 -25.62
C ALA A 24 4.84 0.45 -25.53
N ALA A 25 4.46 -0.16 -26.66
CA ALA A 25 3.82 -1.48 -26.78
C ALA A 25 4.56 -2.70 -26.17
N SER A 26 5.73 -2.52 -25.56
CA SER A 26 6.59 -3.55 -25.00
C SER A 26 6.68 -3.54 -23.46
N TRP A 27 5.76 -2.89 -22.72
CA TRP A 27 5.80 -2.89 -21.24
C TRP A 27 4.91 -3.99 -20.65
N THR A 28 5.49 -4.86 -19.81
CA THR A 28 4.81 -6.01 -19.21
C THR A 28 5.00 -6.03 -17.68
N ILE A 29 3.95 -6.44 -16.97
CA ILE A 29 3.97 -6.73 -15.53
C ILE A 29 4.18 -8.23 -15.35
N ALA A 30 5.15 -8.63 -14.54
CA ALA A 30 5.30 -10.02 -14.12
C ALA A 30 4.53 -10.25 -12.82
N VAL A 31 3.59 -11.19 -12.84
CA VAL A 31 2.88 -11.65 -11.63
C VAL A 31 3.51 -12.97 -11.21
N VAL A 32 4.32 -12.91 -10.16
CA VAL A 32 5.26 -13.97 -9.78
C VAL A 32 4.82 -14.67 -8.50
N ASN A 33 4.98 -15.98 -8.44
CA ASN A 33 5.06 -16.70 -7.16
C ASN A 33 6.40 -17.44 -7.05
N ASP A 34 6.79 -17.75 -5.82
CA ASP A 34 7.80 -18.76 -5.58
C ASP A 34 7.13 -20.13 -5.34
N ALA A 35 7.43 -21.10 -6.21
CA ALA A 35 6.83 -22.43 -6.15
C ALA A 35 7.37 -23.29 -4.98
N ALA A 36 7.94 -22.67 -3.94
CA ALA A 36 8.80 -23.33 -2.97
C ALA A 36 8.57 -22.88 -1.52
N ALA A 37 7.34 -23.03 -0.98
CA ALA A 37 7.09 -23.16 0.46
C ALA A 37 5.63 -23.62 0.72
N PRO A 38 5.36 -24.33 1.85
CA PRO A 38 3.98 -24.49 2.33
C PRO A 38 3.39 -23.10 2.58
N ARG A 39 2.24 -22.83 1.96
CA ARG A 39 1.53 -21.56 2.12
C ARG A 39 0.82 -21.52 3.47
N GLU A 40 0.78 -20.35 4.10
CA GLU A 40 -0.23 -20.09 5.13
C GLU A 40 -1.63 -20.33 4.51
N PRO A 41 -2.58 -20.97 5.22
CA PRO A 41 -3.88 -21.38 4.65
C PRO A 41 -4.64 -20.26 3.94
N ARG A 42 -4.43 -19.00 4.38
CA ARG A 42 -5.05 -17.79 3.82
C ARG A 42 -4.47 -17.35 2.48
N ALA A 43 -3.20 -17.67 2.18
CA ALA A 43 -2.58 -17.41 0.88
C ALA A 43 -3.01 -18.44 -0.20
N ALA A 44 -3.76 -19.48 0.20
CA ALA A 44 -4.25 -20.52 -0.69
C ALA A 44 -5.71 -20.32 -1.15
N THR A 45 -6.44 -19.33 -0.63
CA THR A 45 -7.90 -19.20 -0.80
C THR A 45 -8.34 -18.17 -1.85
N GLY A 46 -7.42 -17.63 -2.65
CA GLY A 46 -7.73 -16.66 -3.72
C GLY A 46 -7.74 -17.25 -5.13
N PRO A 47 -8.03 -16.42 -6.15
CA PRO A 47 -7.84 -16.76 -7.56
C PRO A 47 -6.46 -17.37 -7.82
N GLY A 48 -6.26 -18.11 -8.90
CA GLY A 48 -4.92 -18.60 -9.30
C GLY A 48 -3.98 -17.48 -9.74
N LEU A 49 -2.66 -17.74 -9.79
CA LEU A 49 -1.66 -16.77 -10.30
C LEU A 49 -2.04 -16.20 -11.69
N HIS A 50 -2.64 -17.04 -12.54
CA HIS A 50 -3.14 -16.67 -13.86
C HIS A 50 -4.35 -15.72 -13.79
N GLU A 51 -5.23 -15.90 -12.81
CA GLU A 51 -6.42 -15.08 -12.65
C GLU A 51 -6.06 -13.69 -12.13
N ASP A 52 -5.11 -13.57 -11.20
CA ASP A 52 -4.57 -12.26 -10.80
C ASP A 52 -3.96 -11.52 -11.98
N ALA A 53 -3.15 -12.22 -12.80
CA ALA A 53 -2.55 -11.64 -13.99
C ALA A 53 -3.62 -11.16 -14.98
N ALA A 54 -4.68 -11.94 -15.19
CA ALA A 54 -5.80 -11.54 -16.03
C ALA A 54 -6.53 -10.31 -15.47
N VAL A 55 -6.85 -10.29 -14.18
CA VAL A 55 -7.51 -9.15 -13.52
C VAL A 55 -6.65 -7.89 -13.60
N ILE A 56 -5.35 -8.00 -13.30
CA ILE A 56 -4.42 -6.87 -13.40
C ILE A 56 -4.36 -6.40 -14.86
N ALA A 57 -4.27 -7.29 -15.83
CA ALA A 57 -4.18 -6.93 -17.24
C ALA A 57 -5.44 -6.21 -17.74
N ASP A 58 -6.61 -6.81 -17.48
CA ASP A 58 -7.91 -6.32 -17.94
C ASP A 58 -8.21 -4.94 -17.35
N LEU A 59 -7.96 -4.76 -16.06
CA LEU A 59 -8.31 -3.52 -15.37
C LEU A 59 -7.28 -2.41 -15.59
N SER A 60 -5.98 -2.73 -15.58
CA SER A 60 -4.93 -1.73 -15.81
C SER A 60 -4.80 -1.33 -17.29
N GLY A 61 -5.23 -2.18 -18.23
CA GLY A 61 -4.93 -2.00 -19.65
C GLY A 61 -3.44 -2.17 -19.98
N VAL A 62 -2.68 -2.77 -19.07
CA VAL A 62 -1.27 -3.13 -19.25
C VAL A 62 -1.16 -4.64 -19.37
N ARG A 63 -0.27 -5.14 -20.23
CA ARG A 63 0.01 -6.58 -20.30
C ARG A 63 0.55 -7.09 -18.95
N ALA A 64 -0.08 -8.12 -18.39
CA ALA A 64 0.45 -8.86 -17.25
C ALA A 64 0.61 -10.35 -17.59
N VAL A 65 1.70 -10.96 -17.12
CA VAL A 65 2.01 -12.38 -17.38
C VAL A 65 2.29 -13.11 -16.07
N PRO A 66 1.68 -14.28 -15.84
CA PRO A 66 1.95 -15.10 -14.67
C PRO A 66 3.25 -15.88 -14.85
N LEU A 67 4.11 -15.87 -13.83
CA LEU A 67 5.40 -16.57 -13.80
C LEU A 67 5.57 -17.32 -12.48
N SER A 68 5.57 -18.66 -12.52
CA SER A 68 5.91 -19.47 -11.35
C SER A 68 7.40 -19.78 -11.36
N MET A 69 8.11 -19.45 -10.28
CA MET A 69 9.56 -19.57 -10.21
C MET A 69 9.98 -20.48 -9.06
N VAL A 70 10.88 -21.42 -9.31
CA VAL A 70 11.48 -22.22 -8.24
C VAL A 70 12.65 -21.45 -7.66
N SER A 71 12.55 -21.06 -6.38
CA SER A 71 13.67 -20.46 -5.65
C SER A 71 14.03 -21.28 -4.41
N ARG A 72 15.29 -21.18 -3.99
CA ARG A 72 15.82 -21.81 -2.77
C ARG A 72 15.69 -20.89 -1.57
N ASP A 73 15.95 -19.61 -1.78
CA ASP A 73 15.97 -18.55 -0.76
C ASP A 73 15.61 -17.19 -1.41
N ALA A 74 15.55 -16.14 -0.58
CA ALA A 74 15.24 -14.79 -1.03
C ALA A 74 16.31 -14.21 -1.97
N ALA A 75 17.59 -14.48 -1.71
CA ALA A 75 18.69 -13.98 -2.53
C ALA A 75 18.69 -14.54 -3.96
N HIS A 76 18.42 -15.85 -4.10
CA HIS A 76 18.25 -16.50 -5.38
C HIS A 76 17.00 -15.96 -6.12
N LEU A 77 15.90 -15.72 -5.39
CA LEU A 77 14.69 -15.14 -5.98
C LEU A 77 14.98 -13.72 -6.49
N ALA A 78 15.56 -12.85 -5.67
CA ALA A 78 15.91 -11.48 -6.03
C ALA A 78 16.85 -11.43 -7.24
N THR A 79 17.89 -12.27 -7.28
CA THR A 79 18.81 -12.37 -8.41
C THR A 79 18.09 -12.79 -9.70
N THR A 80 17.15 -13.73 -9.60
CA THR A 80 16.41 -14.22 -10.77
C THR A 80 15.42 -13.18 -11.27
N LEU A 81 14.72 -12.50 -10.36
CA LEU A 81 13.83 -11.37 -10.68
C LEU A 81 14.59 -10.21 -11.32
N HIS A 82 15.79 -9.88 -10.83
CA HIS A 82 16.64 -8.83 -11.40
C HIS A 82 17.04 -9.13 -12.85
N ARG A 83 17.26 -10.41 -13.19
CA ARG A 83 17.64 -10.90 -14.52
C ARG A 83 16.48 -11.10 -15.49
N LEU A 84 15.24 -10.82 -15.07
CA LEU A 84 14.10 -10.91 -15.97
C LEU A 84 14.30 -10.02 -17.23
N PRO A 85 13.69 -10.37 -18.37
CA PRO A 85 13.72 -9.55 -19.58
C PRO A 85 13.42 -8.06 -19.33
N LEU A 86 14.01 -7.17 -20.15
CA LEU A 86 13.92 -5.70 -19.99
C LEU A 86 12.52 -5.15 -20.27
N ASP A 87 11.70 -5.88 -21.03
CA ASP A 87 10.28 -5.58 -21.27
C ASP A 87 9.41 -5.81 -20.02
N ILE A 88 9.91 -6.52 -19.01
CA ILE A 88 9.26 -6.65 -17.71
C ILE A 88 9.62 -5.45 -16.85
N GLY A 89 8.74 -4.46 -16.84
CA GLY A 89 9.00 -3.18 -16.18
C GLY A 89 8.59 -3.08 -14.72
N ALA A 90 7.74 -4.01 -14.24
CA ALA A 90 7.36 -4.10 -12.84
C ALA A 90 7.02 -5.55 -12.46
N ILE A 91 7.16 -5.86 -11.17
CA ILE A 91 6.87 -7.19 -10.63
C ILE A 91 5.85 -7.08 -9.49
N PHE A 92 4.86 -7.98 -9.51
CA PHE A 92 4.03 -8.30 -8.37
C PHE A 92 4.44 -9.68 -7.84
N LEU A 93 5.03 -9.76 -6.65
CA LEU A 93 5.35 -11.03 -6.00
C LEU A 93 4.24 -11.39 -5.01
N THR A 94 3.59 -12.52 -5.27
CA THR A 94 2.40 -12.95 -4.55
C THR A 94 2.45 -14.43 -4.22
N ARG A 95 1.73 -14.82 -3.16
CA ARG A 95 1.65 -16.20 -2.65
C ARG A 95 3.02 -16.76 -2.25
N THR A 96 3.87 -15.87 -1.73
CA THR A 96 5.20 -16.18 -1.19
C THR A 96 5.20 -16.01 0.32
N ASP A 97 6.05 -16.77 1.01
CA ASP A 97 6.27 -16.59 2.45
C ASP A 97 6.63 -15.13 2.77
N LEU A 98 6.08 -14.63 3.88
CA LEU A 98 6.18 -13.24 4.27
C LEU A 98 7.63 -12.77 4.46
N ALA A 99 8.43 -13.55 5.20
CA ALA A 99 9.81 -13.18 5.50
C ALA A 99 10.65 -13.18 4.22
N ARG A 100 10.45 -14.20 3.39
CA ARG A 100 11.12 -14.32 2.09
C ARG A 100 10.75 -13.20 1.12
N ALA A 101 9.47 -12.83 1.04
CA ALA A 101 8.99 -11.77 0.15
C ALA A 101 9.63 -10.42 0.50
N ARG A 102 9.67 -10.07 1.79
CA ARG A 102 10.29 -8.83 2.29
C ARG A 102 11.81 -8.82 2.07
N GLU A 103 12.50 -9.91 2.39
CA GLU A 103 13.94 -10.01 2.14
C GLU A 103 14.25 -9.90 0.65
N THR A 104 13.45 -10.53 -0.21
CA THR A 104 13.56 -10.43 -1.68
C THR A 104 13.36 -8.98 -2.14
N GLN A 105 12.37 -8.27 -1.61
CA GLN A 105 12.10 -6.87 -1.94
C GLN A 105 13.25 -5.96 -1.54
N GLN A 106 13.81 -6.15 -0.34
CA GLN A 106 14.97 -5.40 0.11
C GLN A 106 16.18 -5.65 -0.81
N LEU A 107 16.52 -6.91 -1.08
CA LEU A 107 17.64 -7.27 -1.95
C LEU A 107 17.46 -6.75 -3.38
N LEU A 108 16.25 -6.82 -3.93
CA LEU A 108 15.98 -6.31 -5.28
C LEU A 108 16.07 -4.78 -5.35
N THR A 109 15.67 -4.09 -4.29
CA THR A 109 15.84 -2.63 -4.15
C THR A 109 17.33 -2.26 -4.12
N GLU A 110 18.16 -3.04 -3.41
CA GLU A 110 19.62 -2.84 -3.37
C GLU A 110 20.30 -3.11 -4.71
N LEU A 111 19.85 -4.12 -5.46
CA LEU A 111 20.34 -4.43 -6.81
C LEU A 111 19.94 -3.36 -7.85
N GLY A 112 18.85 -2.63 -7.58
CA GLY A 112 18.26 -1.65 -8.49
C GLY A 112 17.56 -2.29 -9.69
N GLY A 113 16.70 -1.53 -10.36
CA GLY A 113 16.23 -1.86 -11.71
C GLY A 113 14.74 -1.73 -11.95
N ARG A 114 13.89 -2.37 -11.13
CA ARG A 114 12.44 -2.41 -11.38
C ARG A 114 11.62 -2.44 -10.09
N PRO A 115 10.45 -1.77 -10.04
CA PRO A 115 9.58 -1.83 -8.88
C PRO A 115 9.09 -3.24 -8.57
N LEU A 116 9.10 -3.59 -7.29
CA LEU A 116 8.54 -4.83 -6.76
C LEU A 116 7.49 -4.51 -5.70
N VAL A 117 6.26 -4.89 -5.99
CA VAL A 117 5.14 -4.84 -5.06
C VAL A 117 4.90 -6.25 -4.52
N ILE A 118 4.74 -6.38 -3.21
CA ILE A 118 4.41 -7.67 -2.56
C ILE A 118 2.97 -7.66 -2.01
N ASP A 119 2.40 -8.84 -1.71
CA ASP A 119 1.04 -8.97 -1.13
C ASP A 119 0.82 -8.06 0.08
N ASP A 120 1.85 -7.91 0.92
CA ASP A 120 1.82 -7.08 2.12
C ASP A 120 1.69 -5.58 1.83
N ASP A 121 2.31 -5.09 0.75
CA ASP A 121 2.15 -3.72 0.29
C ASP A 121 0.70 -3.49 -0.10
N ALA A 122 0.14 -4.40 -0.91
CA ALA A 122 -1.23 -4.34 -1.37
C ALA A 122 -2.22 -4.38 -0.19
N ARG A 123 -1.98 -5.27 0.77
CA ARG A 123 -2.76 -5.39 2.01
C ARG A 123 -2.68 -4.11 2.85
N ALA A 124 -1.51 -3.51 3.01
CA ALA A 124 -1.34 -2.27 3.76
C ALA A 124 -2.07 -1.09 3.10
N ILE A 125 -2.00 -0.99 1.76
CA ILE A 125 -2.76 0.00 0.98
C ILE A 125 -4.27 -0.17 1.21
N THR A 126 -4.78 -1.38 1.04
CA THR A 126 -6.22 -1.65 1.16
C THR A 126 -6.74 -1.43 2.59
N LEU A 127 -6.02 -1.87 3.62
CA LEU A 127 -6.40 -1.63 5.02
C LEU A 127 -6.39 -0.13 5.36
N THR A 128 -5.39 0.60 4.86
CA THR A 128 -5.33 2.06 5.05
C THR A 128 -6.51 2.73 4.37
N ALA A 129 -6.86 2.34 3.15
CA ALA A 129 -8.01 2.90 2.45
C ALA A 129 -9.31 2.67 3.24
N ALA A 130 -9.54 1.46 3.74
CA ALA A 130 -10.72 1.16 4.55
C ALA A 130 -10.80 2.03 5.82
N LEU A 131 -9.67 2.24 6.49
CA LEU A 131 -9.57 3.12 7.66
C LEU A 131 -9.86 4.58 7.31
N LEU A 132 -9.22 5.11 6.26
CA LEU A 132 -9.42 6.48 5.82
C LEU A 132 -10.88 6.72 5.44
N THR A 133 -11.50 5.78 4.72
CA THR A 133 -12.93 5.82 4.39
C THR A 133 -13.79 5.86 5.65
N TYR A 134 -13.51 5.00 6.64
CA TYR A 134 -14.26 4.95 7.89
C TYR A 134 -14.18 6.27 8.67
N LEU A 135 -12.96 6.77 8.92
CA LEU A 135 -12.73 7.98 9.72
C LEU A 135 -13.29 9.23 9.03
N THR A 136 -13.06 9.37 7.73
CA THR A 136 -13.51 10.54 6.95
C THR A 136 -15.04 10.62 6.91
N ARG A 137 -15.74 9.48 6.78
CA ARG A 137 -17.22 9.44 6.79
C ARG A 137 -17.81 9.79 8.15
N LEU A 138 -17.07 9.55 9.22
CA LEU A 138 -17.44 9.99 10.57
C LEU A 138 -16.99 11.42 10.88
N HIS A 139 -16.45 12.14 9.89
CA HIS A 139 -15.90 13.49 10.04
C HIS A 139 -14.86 13.59 11.17
N ARG A 140 -14.08 12.51 11.39
CA ARG A 140 -13.02 12.49 12.39
C ARG A 140 -11.73 13.05 11.79
N PRO A 141 -11.01 13.95 12.49
CA PRO A 141 -9.70 14.40 12.03
C PRO A 141 -8.71 13.23 12.10
N LEU A 142 -8.03 12.94 10.99
CA LEU A 142 -7.01 11.88 10.94
C LEU A 142 -5.92 12.07 12.01
N PRO A 143 -5.36 13.28 12.23
CA PRO A 143 -4.26 13.48 13.17
C PRO A 143 -4.60 13.18 14.64
N THR A 144 -5.89 13.28 15.01
CA THR A 144 -6.37 13.06 16.38
C THR A 144 -7.10 11.73 16.55
N SER A 145 -7.23 10.95 15.48
CA SER A 145 -7.92 9.66 15.51
C SER A 145 -7.01 8.60 16.11
N ARG A 146 -7.54 7.86 17.10
CA ARG A 146 -6.81 6.80 17.81
C ARG A 146 -7.00 5.48 17.09
N VAL A 147 -5.93 4.89 16.59
CA VAL A 147 -5.99 3.66 15.80
C VAL A 147 -5.18 2.56 16.47
N MET A 148 -5.83 1.45 16.77
CA MET A 148 -5.16 0.25 17.25
C MET A 148 -4.85 -0.69 16.08
N ILE A 149 -3.65 -1.26 16.04
CA ILE A 149 -3.27 -2.34 15.13
C ILE A 149 -3.16 -3.63 15.94
N ALA A 150 -4.14 -4.52 15.80
CA ALA A 150 -4.13 -5.84 16.42
C ALA A 150 -3.38 -6.84 15.54
N GLY A 151 -2.34 -7.49 16.07
CA GLY A 151 -1.43 -8.35 15.31
C GLY A 151 -0.36 -7.58 14.54
N ALA A 152 0.12 -6.46 15.09
CA ALA A 152 1.04 -5.53 14.44
C ALA A 152 2.31 -6.19 13.86
N ALA A 153 2.84 -7.22 14.51
CA ALA A 153 4.04 -7.95 14.06
C ALA A 153 3.85 -8.68 12.72
N SER A 154 2.61 -8.96 12.31
CA SER A 154 2.35 -9.62 11.02
C SER A 154 2.52 -8.67 9.83
N LEU A 155 2.24 -7.36 10.00
CA LEU A 155 2.35 -6.36 8.94
C LEU A 155 3.13 -5.10 9.40
N PRO A 156 4.45 -5.19 9.67
CA PRO A 156 5.30 -4.05 10.02
C PRO A 156 5.15 -2.77 9.19
N LEU A 157 4.82 -2.87 7.90
CA LEU A 157 4.58 -1.70 7.04
C LEU A 157 3.35 -0.88 7.46
N MET A 158 2.41 -1.46 8.21
CA MET A 158 1.15 -0.81 8.57
C MET A 158 1.35 0.48 9.39
N CYS A 159 2.26 0.48 10.37
CA CYS A 159 2.53 1.66 11.20
C CYS A 159 3.10 2.85 10.39
N PRO A 160 4.22 2.71 9.64
CA PRO A 160 4.73 3.81 8.83
C PRO A 160 3.72 4.22 7.73
N MET A 161 2.90 3.28 7.25
CA MET A 161 1.86 3.56 6.26
C MET A 161 0.77 4.47 6.86
N LEU A 162 0.29 4.18 8.06
CA LEU A 162 -0.64 5.04 8.79
C LEU A 162 -0.06 6.43 9.10
N LEU A 163 1.21 6.50 9.48
CA LEU A 163 1.90 7.78 9.69
C LEU A 163 1.93 8.61 8.40
N SER A 164 2.27 8.00 7.26
CA SER A 164 2.25 8.64 5.94
C SER A 164 0.83 9.08 5.51
N ALA A 165 -0.20 8.35 5.98
CA ALA A 165 -1.59 8.70 5.76
C ALA A 165 -2.12 9.84 6.65
N GLY A 166 -1.36 10.26 7.67
CA GLY A 166 -1.72 11.34 8.60
C GLY A 166 -2.38 10.89 9.91
N ILE A 167 -2.24 9.61 10.28
CA ILE A 167 -2.67 9.06 11.57
C ILE A 167 -1.46 9.02 12.50
N PHE A 168 -1.53 9.69 13.65
CA PHE A 168 -0.36 9.82 14.56
C PHE A 168 -0.56 9.16 15.93
N ASP A 169 -1.80 8.91 16.36
CA ASP A 169 -2.10 8.19 17.60
C ASP A 169 -2.34 6.71 17.28
N ILE A 170 -1.25 5.94 17.25
CA ILE A 170 -1.25 4.52 16.86
C ILE A 170 -0.84 3.66 18.06
N THR A 171 -1.70 2.72 18.44
CA THR A 171 -1.41 1.69 19.44
C THR A 171 -1.15 0.35 18.76
N LEU A 172 -0.02 -0.27 19.06
CA LEU A 172 0.32 -1.61 18.56
C LEU A 172 -0.02 -2.66 19.61
N TRP A 173 -0.62 -3.77 19.18
CA TRP A 173 -0.90 -4.91 20.05
C TRP A 173 -0.61 -6.22 19.33
N ASN A 174 -0.04 -7.18 20.06
CA ASN A 174 0.21 -8.54 19.61
C ASN A 174 -0.28 -9.54 20.65
N PRO A 175 -0.55 -10.81 20.29
CA PRO A 175 -0.99 -11.84 21.24
C PRO A 175 -0.10 -12.00 22.48
N GLN A 176 1.19 -11.71 22.36
CA GLN A 176 2.16 -11.73 23.46
C GLN A 176 1.87 -10.67 24.53
N ASP A 177 1.23 -9.55 24.15
CA ASP A 177 0.90 -8.44 25.04
C ASP A 177 -0.29 -8.74 25.95
N ALA A 178 -1.08 -9.78 25.64
CA ALA A 178 -2.28 -10.16 26.39
C ALA A 178 -2.04 -10.37 27.90
N ARG A 179 -0.81 -10.74 28.29
CA ARG A 179 -0.39 -10.91 29.69
C ARG A 179 -0.36 -9.60 30.47
N CYS A 180 -0.10 -8.47 29.80
CA CYS A 180 0.02 -7.15 30.41
C CYS A 180 -1.21 -6.29 30.11
N ALA A 181 -1.79 -6.42 28.92
CA ALA A 181 -2.96 -5.67 28.50
C ALA A 181 -3.85 -6.52 27.58
N ALA A 182 -5.03 -6.89 28.09
CA ALA A 182 -6.04 -7.62 27.32
C ALA A 182 -6.45 -6.81 26.07
N LEU A 183 -6.69 -7.50 24.94
CA LEU A 183 -7.04 -6.87 23.67
C LEU A 183 -8.29 -6.01 23.81
N ALA A 184 -9.33 -6.51 24.48
CA ALA A 184 -10.56 -5.74 24.71
C ALA A 184 -10.34 -4.46 25.52
N ARG A 185 -9.35 -4.43 26.42
CA ARG A 185 -9.02 -3.23 27.20
C ARG A 185 -8.32 -2.19 26.34
N VAL A 186 -7.34 -2.61 25.52
CA VAL A 186 -6.60 -1.69 24.63
C VAL A 186 -7.50 -1.15 23.54
N ALA A 187 -8.37 -2.00 22.97
CA ALA A 187 -9.28 -1.61 21.91
C ALA A 187 -10.36 -0.62 22.37
N ARG A 188 -10.68 -0.54 23.66
CA ARG A 188 -11.75 0.31 24.20
C ARG A 188 -11.57 1.78 23.83
N ASP A 189 -10.34 2.30 23.96
CA ASP A 189 -10.05 3.72 23.81
C ASP A 189 -9.69 4.12 22.37
N ALA A 190 -9.59 3.15 21.46
CA ALA A 190 -9.36 3.40 20.04
C ALA A 190 -10.65 3.91 19.37
N ASP A 191 -10.51 4.73 18.32
CA ASP A 191 -11.61 5.08 17.40
C ASP A 191 -11.84 3.98 16.36
N ALA A 192 -10.77 3.34 15.90
CA ALA A 192 -10.80 2.21 14.98
C ALA A 192 -9.72 1.16 15.33
N VAL A 193 -9.96 -0.09 14.95
CA VAL A 193 -9.04 -1.21 15.15
C VAL A 193 -8.78 -1.87 13.80
N ILE A 194 -7.51 -1.95 13.40
CA ILE A 194 -7.08 -2.76 12.27
C ILE A 194 -6.85 -4.20 12.75
N ASN A 195 -7.58 -5.14 12.18
CA ASN A 195 -7.48 -6.57 12.45
C ASN A 195 -6.46 -7.24 11.53
N LEU A 196 -5.29 -7.59 12.07
CA LEU A 196 -4.32 -8.44 11.40
C LEU A 196 -4.24 -9.87 11.97
N LEU A 197 -5.01 -10.16 13.02
CA LEU A 197 -5.09 -11.47 13.65
C LEU A 197 -5.93 -12.47 12.83
N GLY A 198 -6.77 -11.97 11.92
CA GLY A 198 -7.71 -12.78 11.16
C GLY A 198 -8.99 -13.06 11.96
N PRO A 199 -9.68 -14.18 11.73
CA PRO A 199 -10.88 -14.52 12.49
C PRO A 199 -10.52 -14.81 13.95
N ASP A 200 -10.62 -13.78 14.79
CA ASP A 200 -10.32 -13.84 16.22
C ASP A 200 -11.60 -13.65 17.06
N PRO A 201 -11.95 -14.59 17.95
CA PRO A 201 -13.18 -14.51 18.75
C PRO A 201 -13.21 -13.33 19.74
N GLU A 202 -12.07 -12.90 20.27
CA GLU A 202 -12.03 -11.76 21.19
C GLU A 202 -12.30 -10.46 20.42
N LEU A 203 -11.65 -10.30 19.27
CA LEU A 203 -11.86 -9.15 18.41
C LEU A 203 -13.28 -9.11 17.81
N ALA A 204 -13.88 -10.28 17.53
CA ALA A 204 -15.28 -10.37 17.13
C ALA A 204 -16.22 -9.84 18.23
N ARG A 205 -15.93 -10.09 19.51
CA ARG A 205 -16.69 -9.51 20.63
C ARG A 205 -16.46 -8.00 20.73
N VAL A 206 -15.21 -7.55 20.59
CA VAL A 206 -14.88 -6.12 20.54
C VAL A 206 -15.67 -5.41 19.44
N ALA A 207 -15.86 -6.04 18.29
CA ALA A 207 -16.65 -5.47 17.19
C ALA A 207 -18.13 -5.29 17.53
N LEU A 208 -18.72 -6.16 18.36
CA LEU A 208 -20.13 -6.08 18.76
C LEU A 208 -20.43 -4.88 19.68
N ASP A 209 -19.46 -4.48 20.49
CA ASP A 209 -19.61 -3.38 21.47
C ASP A 209 -19.23 -2.00 20.88
N ARG A 210 -19.01 -1.92 19.56
CA ARG A 210 -18.47 -0.73 18.88
C ARG A 210 -19.28 -0.38 17.62
N PRO A 211 -19.19 0.86 17.11
CA PRO A 211 -19.85 1.23 15.87
C PRO A 211 -19.47 0.30 14.71
N CYS A 212 -20.45 -0.06 13.88
CA CYS A 212 -20.24 -0.91 12.72
C CYS A 212 -19.12 -0.35 11.83
N GLY A 213 -18.21 -1.23 11.40
CA GLY A 213 -17.05 -0.86 10.56
C GLY A 213 -15.86 -0.28 11.33
N SER A 214 -15.93 -0.13 12.65
CA SER A 214 -14.78 0.34 13.45
C SER A 214 -13.67 -0.71 13.61
N VAL A 215 -13.98 -1.99 13.44
CA VAL A 215 -13.00 -3.08 13.36
C VAL A 215 -12.84 -3.44 11.89
N ILE A 216 -11.63 -3.25 11.37
CA ILE A 216 -11.32 -3.26 9.94
C ILE A 216 -10.40 -4.45 9.66
N GLY A 217 -10.91 -5.44 8.94
CA GLY A 217 -10.13 -6.55 8.38
C GLY A 217 -10.30 -6.62 6.87
N LEU A 218 -9.51 -7.48 6.23
CA LEU A 218 -9.73 -7.88 4.84
C LEU A 218 -10.28 -9.30 4.83
N ASP A 219 -11.50 -9.45 4.36
CA ASP A 219 -12.21 -10.73 4.33
C ASP A 219 -12.52 -11.18 2.90
N GLY A 220 -12.28 -10.32 1.90
CA GLY A 220 -12.53 -10.60 0.50
C GLY A 220 -11.35 -11.26 -0.20
N ASP A 221 -11.63 -12.31 -0.99
CA ASP A 221 -10.63 -13.03 -1.77
C ASP A 221 -9.88 -12.14 -2.77
N THR A 222 -10.46 -11.01 -3.15
CA THR A 222 -9.90 -10.05 -4.12
C THR A 222 -9.39 -8.76 -3.50
N ASP A 223 -9.44 -8.59 -2.18
CA ASP A 223 -9.07 -7.33 -1.51
C ASP A 223 -7.61 -6.93 -1.76
N HIS A 224 -6.74 -7.92 -1.94
CA HIS A 224 -5.32 -7.76 -2.27
C HIS A 224 -5.10 -7.22 -3.69
N LEU A 225 -6.09 -7.31 -4.58
CA LEU A 225 -5.98 -6.83 -5.96
C LEU A 225 -6.48 -5.40 -6.14
N LEU A 226 -7.22 -4.82 -5.19
CA LEU A 226 -7.96 -3.56 -5.40
C LEU A 226 -7.08 -2.39 -5.86
N ALA A 227 -5.88 -2.25 -5.27
CA ALA A 227 -4.95 -1.17 -5.63
C ALA A 227 -4.09 -1.49 -6.87
N LEU A 228 -3.84 -2.76 -7.16
CA LEU A 228 -2.77 -3.18 -8.08
C LEU A 228 -2.98 -2.69 -9.51
N PRO A 229 -4.19 -2.79 -10.13
CA PRO A 229 -4.38 -2.30 -11.49
C PRO A 229 -4.05 -0.82 -11.65
N GLY A 230 -4.46 0.02 -10.69
CA GLY A 230 -4.20 1.47 -10.74
C GLY A 230 -2.74 1.80 -10.44
N LEU A 231 -2.15 1.14 -9.44
CA LEU A 231 -0.74 1.32 -9.13
C LEU A 231 0.15 0.92 -10.32
N PHE A 232 -0.08 -0.24 -10.93
CA PHE A 232 0.70 -0.66 -12.09
C PHE A 232 0.44 0.21 -13.32
N ARG A 233 -0.78 0.70 -13.53
CA ARG A 233 -1.05 1.72 -14.56
C ARG A 233 -0.20 2.97 -14.35
N ALA A 234 -0.13 3.48 -13.12
CA ALA A 234 0.67 4.66 -12.80
C ALA A 234 2.17 4.42 -12.96
N ILE A 235 2.67 3.24 -12.56
CA ILE A 235 4.05 2.82 -12.77
C ILE A 235 4.38 2.78 -14.27
N ALA A 236 3.49 2.18 -15.07
CA ALA A 236 3.63 2.06 -16.52
C ALA A 236 3.77 3.42 -17.21
N GLY A 237 2.97 4.39 -16.78
CA GLY A 237 2.91 5.74 -17.35
C GLY A 237 3.98 6.70 -16.84
N SER A 238 4.84 6.28 -15.91
CA SER A 238 5.83 7.16 -15.25
C SER A 238 7.26 6.71 -15.50
N PRO A 239 8.20 7.60 -15.85
CA PRO A 239 9.60 7.24 -16.06
C PRO A 239 10.33 7.03 -14.74
N GLY A 240 10.81 5.80 -14.47
CA GLY A 240 11.62 5.47 -13.29
C GLY A 240 10.95 5.78 -11.94
N PRO A 241 9.70 5.33 -11.72
CA PRO A 241 8.95 5.69 -10.52
C PRO A 241 9.59 5.09 -9.27
N LEU A 242 9.68 5.90 -8.21
CA LEU A 242 9.99 5.40 -6.89
C LEU A 242 8.69 4.89 -6.26
N VAL A 243 8.54 3.57 -6.17
CA VAL A 243 7.38 2.95 -5.53
C VAL A 243 7.70 2.76 -4.05
N ASP A 244 7.26 3.72 -3.25
CA ASP A 244 7.51 3.79 -1.82
C ASP A 244 6.21 3.98 -1.02
N ILE A 245 6.36 4.29 0.26
CA ILE A 245 5.25 4.47 1.18
C ILE A 245 4.37 5.68 0.86
N GLU A 246 4.90 6.72 0.21
CA GLU A 246 4.12 7.87 -0.22
C GLU A 246 3.23 7.48 -1.41
N ALA A 247 3.77 6.68 -2.35
CA ALA A 247 2.99 6.12 -3.44
C ALA A 247 1.88 5.18 -2.93
N TYR A 248 2.17 4.36 -1.93
CA TYR A 248 1.19 3.48 -1.27
C TYR A 248 0.10 4.28 -0.54
N ALA A 249 0.48 5.38 0.14
CA ALA A 249 -0.48 6.30 0.75
C ALA A 249 -1.40 6.97 -0.28
N ALA A 250 -0.84 7.38 -1.42
CA ALA A 250 -1.64 7.93 -2.50
C ALA A 250 -2.61 6.88 -3.07
N CYS A 251 -2.17 5.64 -3.27
CA CYS A 251 -3.06 4.55 -3.69
C CYS A 251 -4.21 4.33 -2.70
N ALA A 252 -3.94 4.38 -1.39
CA ALA A 252 -4.96 4.24 -0.36
C ALA A 252 -6.01 5.37 -0.42
N ARG A 253 -5.58 6.61 -0.71
CA ARG A 253 -6.48 7.75 -0.93
C ARG A 253 -7.31 7.57 -2.22
N GLY A 254 -6.72 7.04 -3.28
CA GLY A 254 -7.44 6.71 -4.52
C GLY A 254 -8.52 5.63 -4.28
N LEU A 255 -8.21 4.59 -3.52
CA LEU A 255 -9.20 3.58 -3.11
C LEU A 255 -10.34 4.18 -2.28
N MET A 256 -10.02 5.08 -1.34
CA MET A 256 -11.02 5.80 -0.55
C MET A 256 -11.93 6.66 -1.44
N ALA A 257 -11.37 7.37 -2.42
CA ALA A 257 -12.14 8.18 -3.37
C ALA A 257 -13.11 7.34 -4.21
N ALA A 258 -12.70 6.13 -4.59
CA ALA A 258 -13.54 5.17 -5.33
C ALA A 258 -14.53 4.38 -4.44
N ALA A 259 -14.47 4.52 -3.11
CA ALA A 259 -15.28 3.71 -2.20
C ALA A 259 -16.77 4.12 -2.22
N PRO A 260 -17.71 3.20 -2.51
CA PRO A 260 -19.13 3.52 -2.58
C PRO A 260 -19.70 3.85 -1.19
N PRO A 261 -20.76 4.66 -1.07
CA PRO A 261 -21.25 5.20 0.22
C PRO A 261 -21.55 4.16 1.32
N HIS A 262 -21.87 2.93 0.93
CA HIS A 262 -22.31 1.85 1.83
C HIS A 262 -21.23 0.80 2.11
N ARG A 263 -20.00 0.96 1.61
CA ARG A 263 -18.85 0.06 1.91
C ARG A 263 -17.59 0.85 2.21
N LEU A 264 -16.69 0.30 3.02
CA LEU A 264 -15.39 0.91 3.30
C LEU A 264 -14.42 0.83 2.12
N LEU A 265 -14.60 -0.17 1.27
CA LEU A 265 -13.77 -0.45 0.11
C LEU A 265 -14.62 -0.57 -1.16
N PRO A 266 -14.05 -0.18 -2.32
CA PRO A 266 -14.62 -0.52 -3.61
C PRO A 266 -14.53 -2.02 -3.89
N SER A 267 -15.31 -2.49 -4.86
CA SER A 267 -15.10 -3.77 -5.53
C SER A 267 -14.24 -3.60 -6.78
N LEU A 268 -13.61 -4.67 -7.29
CA LEU A 268 -12.86 -4.64 -8.57
C LEU A 268 -13.68 -4.15 -9.77
N ARG A 269 -15.02 -4.21 -9.70
CA ARG A 269 -15.93 -3.73 -10.74
C ARG A 269 -16.43 -2.31 -10.52
N SER A 270 -15.96 -1.63 -9.48
CA SER A 270 -16.42 -0.27 -9.19
C SER A 270 -15.97 0.66 -10.33
N PRO A 271 -16.86 1.55 -10.79
CA PRO A 271 -16.48 2.52 -11.81
C PRO A 271 -15.32 3.37 -11.28
N ASP A 272 -14.43 3.74 -12.19
CA ASP A 272 -13.30 4.65 -11.95
C ASP A 272 -12.25 4.18 -10.92
N LEU A 273 -12.40 3.00 -10.29
CA LEU A 273 -11.44 2.46 -9.30
C LEU A 273 -9.99 2.53 -9.78
N THR A 274 -9.73 1.96 -10.96
CA THR A 274 -8.38 1.92 -11.52
C THR A 274 -7.88 3.32 -11.86
N TYR A 275 -8.78 4.20 -12.31
CA TYR A 275 -8.44 5.57 -12.64
C TYR A 275 -8.06 6.37 -11.39
N GLU A 276 -8.86 6.32 -10.32
CA GLU A 276 -8.62 7.04 -9.08
C GLU A 276 -7.30 6.65 -8.42
N VAL A 277 -7.02 5.34 -8.37
CA VAL A 277 -5.75 4.84 -7.83
C VAL A 277 -4.57 5.25 -8.72
N ALA A 278 -4.71 5.13 -10.05
CA ALA A 278 -3.65 5.53 -10.97
C ALA A 278 -3.37 7.03 -10.91
N ALA A 279 -4.40 7.86 -10.89
CA ALA A 279 -4.27 9.31 -10.80
C ALA A 279 -3.57 9.73 -9.50
N ALA A 280 -3.97 9.14 -8.36
CA ALA A 280 -3.35 9.44 -7.08
C ALA A 280 -1.86 9.03 -7.06
N ALA A 281 -1.52 7.82 -7.51
CA ALA A 281 -0.14 7.36 -7.56
C ALA A 281 0.73 8.19 -8.53
N SER A 282 0.19 8.54 -9.71
CA SER A 282 0.89 9.36 -10.70
C SER A 282 1.23 10.76 -10.21
N GLN A 283 0.44 11.34 -9.29
CA GLN A 283 0.77 12.63 -8.67
C GLN A 283 2.02 12.56 -7.79
N VAL A 284 2.28 11.41 -7.16
CA VAL A 284 3.50 11.18 -6.36
C VAL A 284 4.70 10.92 -7.28
N PHE A 285 4.52 10.13 -8.35
CA PHE A 285 5.61 9.84 -9.29
C PHE A 285 6.02 11.05 -10.12
N ASN A 286 5.07 11.93 -10.45
CA ASN A 286 5.30 13.14 -11.25
C ASN A 286 4.73 14.34 -10.49
N PRO A 287 5.41 14.80 -9.42
CA PRO A 287 4.93 15.93 -8.65
C PRO A 287 4.88 17.16 -9.54
N VAL A 288 3.69 17.72 -9.73
CA VAL A 288 3.55 18.99 -10.44
C VAL A 288 4.22 20.06 -9.56
N PRO A 289 5.25 20.77 -10.07
CA PRO A 289 5.85 21.85 -9.30
C PRO A 289 4.75 22.87 -8.96
N PRO A 290 4.67 23.35 -7.72
CA PRO A 290 3.61 24.27 -7.33
C PRO A 290 3.62 25.50 -8.25
N PRO A 291 2.45 26.06 -8.59
CA PRO A 291 2.31 27.14 -9.56
C PRO A 291 3.06 28.44 -9.18
N PHE A 292 3.62 28.50 -7.97
CA PHE A 292 4.51 29.57 -7.53
C PHE A 292 5.80 28.99 -6.95
N GLY A 293 6.94 29.44 -7.48
CA GLY A 293 8.29 29.10 -7.03
C GLY A 293 8.57 29.53 -5.59
N ARG A 294 8.04 28.79 -4.62
CA ARG A 294 8.49 28.85 -3.23
C ARG A 294 9.45 27.70 -3.00
N SER A 295 10.74 28.01 -3.09
CA SER A 295 11.83 27.12 -2.70
C SER A 295 11.79 26.89 -1.18
N TRP A 296 11.11 25.85 -0.73
CA TRP A 296 11.35 25.30 0.60
C TRP A 296 12.48 24.28 0.49
N ARG A 297 13.73 24.76 0.53
CA ARG A 297 14.88 23.88 0.81
C ARG A 297 14.93 23.67 2.32
N LEU A 298 14.21 22.67 2.83
CA LEU A 298 14.30 22.30 4.25
C LEU A 298 15.45 21.34 4.57
N PHE A 299 16.20 20.84 3.58
CA PHE A 299 17.46 20.15 3.81
C PHE A 299 18.46 20.43 2.67
N PRO A 300 19.74 20.74 2.98
CA PRO A 300 20.77 20.79 1.96
C PRO A 300 20.98 19.38 1.39
N SER A 301 20.94 19.28 0.06
CA SER A 301 21.24 18.05 -0.68
C SER A 301 22.60 17.48 -0.27
N ARG A 302 22.65 16.21 0.16
CA ARG A 302 23.88 15.47 0.52
C ARG A 302 24.93 15.31 -0.60
N ARG A 303 24.74 15.91 -1.78
CA ARG A 303 25.67 15.84 -2.93
C ARG A 303 26.66 17.00 -3.02
N GLN A 304 27.13 17.52 -1.89
CA GLN A 304 28.10 18.62 -1.88
C GLN A 304 29.12 18.55 -0.75
N ARG A 305 29.45 17.34 -0.26
CA ARG A 305 30.48 17.16 0.77
C ARG A 305 31.86 16.71 0.28
N ASP A 306 32.01 16.31 -0.97
CA ASP A 306 33.32 15.88 -1.49
C ASP A 306 33.74 16.68 -2.72
N ARG A 307 34.27 17.88 -2.47
CA ARG A 307 35.30 18.47 -3.33
C ARG A 307 36.39 19.04 -2.42
N PRO A 308 37.65 18.54 -2.48
CA PRO A 308 38.73 19.14 -1.72
C PRO A 308 39.03 20.52 -2.32
N GLU A 309 39.06 21.54 -1.46
CA GLU A 309 39.51 22.87 -1.82
C GLU A 309 40.99 22.81 -2.22
N GLN A 310 41.28 23.09 -3.49
CA GLN A 310 42.62 23.50 -3.91
C GLN A 310 42.70 25.02 -3.75
N ARG A 311 43.44 25.46 -2.73
CA ARG A 311 44.24 26.69 -2.75
C ARG A 311 45.41 26.53 -1.78
#